data_AF-L2GX82-F1
#
_entry.id   AF-L2GX82-F1
#
_cell.length_a   1.000
_cell.length_b   1.000
_cell.length_c   1.000
_cell.angle_alpha   90.00
_cell.angle_beta   90.00
_cell.angle_gamma   90.00
#
_symmetry.space_group_name_H-M   'P 1'
#
loop_
_entity.id
_entity.type
_entity.pdbx_description
1 polymer ?
#
loop_
_entity_poly.entity_id
_entity_poly.type
_entity_poly.pdbx_seq_one_letter_code
_entity_poly.pdbx_strand_id
1 'polypeptide(L)'
;MILAVFVPIIFAKLLLRNKSDFQRQLNEICKHRAFSRIEMDFGNTCLFPELMKECKLWECLFSEAGNLKRTEKRGESRMVVDLLLNPESYTGYKKGSSEIWEKLKGVNDSKLYRIMLSGIHQSVNIHKAAFYKPCGYDFLKNVMLFRRTCRNGAFINNFRVLRLFLLTSLKRLELTENTQYKWLEGLKSYVLVDIPLFPQIKQLCKDLEDAIDILSCMSCPKCRLWSTIQFKGLRVAAKITVGEKITQQDLVFFINLLNRICVAEYESEIMEDMLENYYWHVFLLYKKELFTLCLAVLLFLAILVNKTTDN
;
A
#
# COMPACT_ATOMS: atom_id res chain seq x y z
N MET A 1 -2.74 -3.30 -32.83
CA MET A 1 -3.30 -4.61 -32.45
C MET A 1 -3.02 -4.87 -30.98
N ILE A 2 -4.06 -4.73 -30.15
CA ILE A 2 -4.02 -4.77 -28.68
C ILE A 2 -4.26 -6.23 -28.25
N LEU A 3 -3.21 -7.03 -28.22
CA LEU A 3 -3.26 -8.43 -27.77
C LEU A 3 -2.62 -8.52 -26.37
N ALA A 4 -3.28 -7.98 -25.32
CA ALA A 4 -2.93 -8.27 -23.91
C ALA A 4 -3.88 -7.64 -22.84
N VAL A 5 -5.16 -7.34 -23.12
CA VAL A 5 -6.07 -6.80 -22.07
C VAL A 5 -7.04 -7.85 -21.52
N PHE A 6 -7.08 -9.05 -22.09
CA PHE A 6 -7.81 -10.17 -21.49
C PHE A 6 -6.81 -11.26 -21.10
N VAL A 7 -6.10 -11.05 -19.98
CA VAL A 7 -5.78 -12.20 -19.14
C VAL A 7 -7.14 -12.65 -18.60
N PRO A 8 -7.67 -13.82 -19.01
CA PRO A 8 -8.95 -14.29 -18.49
C PRO A 8 -8.88 -14.27 -16.95
N ILE A 9 -9.95 -13.82 -16.29
CA ILE A 9 -10.06 -13.74 -14.82
C ILE A 9 -9.62 -15.06 -14.14
N ILE A 10 -9.71 -16.18 -14.86
CA ILE A 10 -9.23 -17.52 -14.48
C ILE A 10 -7.72 -17.54 -14.18
N PHE A 11 -6.88 -16.84 -14.95
CA PHE A 11 -5.43 -16.76 -14.73
C PHE A 11 -5.05 -15.83 -13.56
N ALA A 12 -5.89 -14.86 -13.21
CA ALA A 12 -5.62 -13.93 -12.11
C ALA A 12 -5.59 -14.63 -10.73
N LYS A 13 -6.24 -15.79 -10.58
CA LYS A 13 -6.19 -16.60 -9.36
C LYS A 13 -4.91 -17.44 -9.22
N LEU A 14 -4.12 -17.60 -10.28
CA LEU A 14 -2.94 -18.47 -10.33
C LEU A 14 -1.67 -17.70 -10.75
N LEU A 15 -1.53 -16.44 -10.32
CA LEU A 15 -0.29 -15.67 -10.56
C LEU A 15 0.91 -16.21 -9.77
N LEU A 16 0.63 -16.83 -8.62
CA LEU A 16 1.62 -17.33 -7.67
C LEU A 16 1.36 -18.80 -7.35
N ARG A 17 2.42 -19.61 -7.27
CA ARG A 17 2.35 -21.04 -6.90
C ARG A 17 1.86 -21.24 -5.47
N ASN A 18 2.22 -20.33 -4.57
CA ASN A 18 1.79 -20.33 -3.18
C ASN A 18 1.77 -18.86 -2.68
N LYS A 19 0.57 -18.26 -2.67
CA LYS A 19 0.38 -16.83 -2.36
C LYS A 19 0.79 -16.48 -0.93
N SER A 20 0.42 -17.31 0.05
CA SER A 20 0.69 -17.02 1.47
C SER A 20 2.18 -17.09 1.80
N ASP A 21 2.90 -18.10 1.28
CA ASP A 21 4.34 -18.20 1.48
C ASP A 21 5.11 -17.08 0.77
N PHE A 22 4.70 -16.72 -0.44
CA PHE A 22 5.27 -15.58 -1.16
C PHE A 22 5.12 -14.29 -0.34
N GLN A 23 3.92 -14.01 0.15
CA GLN A 23 3.64 -12.82 0.96
C GLN A 23 4.45 -12.84 2.27
N ARG A 24 4.52 -13.99 2.95
CA ARG A 24 5.30 -14.16 4.18
C ARG A 24 6.78 -13.86 3.94
N GLN A 25 7.40 -14.49 2.94
CA GLN A 25 8.81 -14.27 2.64
C GLN A 25 9.08 -12.82 2.26
N LEU A 26 8.27 -12.25 1.35
CA LEU A 26 8.39 -10.86 0.93
C LEU A 26 8.28 -9.87 2.12
N ASN A 27 7.41 -10.15 3.08
CA ASN A 27 7.29 -9.35 4.29
C ASN A 27 8.55 -9.47 5.17
N GLU A 28 9.06 -10.68 5.42
CA GLU A 28 10.30 -10.89 6.17
C GLU A 28 11.51 -10.19 5.55
N ILE A 29 11.61 -10.21 4.22
CA ILE A 29 12.61 -9.44 3.47
C ILE A 29 12.50 -7.95 3.78
N CYS A 30 11.28 -7.39 3.74
CA CYS A 30 11.06 -5.97 4.00
C CYS A 30 11.35 -5.56 5.45
N LYS A 31 11.37 -6.52 6.40
CA LYS A 31 11.79 -6.26 7.79
C LYS A 31 13.30 -6.18 7.95
N HIS A 32 14.07 -6.84 7.07
CA HIS A 32 15.52 -6.80 7.12
C HIS A 32 16.07 -5.37 6.94
N ARG A 33 17.12 -5.00 7.68
CA ARG A 33 17.69 -3.64 7.71
C ARG A 33 18.00 -3.05 6.34
N ALA A 34 18.40 -3.90 5.40
CA ALA A 34 18.71 -3.51 4.01
C ALA A 34 17.48 -2.99 3.23
N PHE A 35 16.26 -3.39 3.62
CA PHE A 35 15.01 -3.00 2.97
C PHE A 35 14.12 -2.12 3.85
N SER A 36 14.24 -2.22 5.16
CA SER A 36 13.47 -1.40 6.11
C SER A 36 14.05 -0.01 6.34
N ARG A 37 15.34 0.21 6.11
CA ARG A 37 15.97 1.53 6.26
C ARG A 37 16.23 2.18 4.91
N ILE A 38 15.65 3.35 4.71
CA ILE A 38 15.76 4.06 3.44
C ILE A 38 16.26 5.47 3.64
N GLU A 39 17.23 5.88 2.82
CA GLU A 39 17.72 7.25 2.79
C GLU A 39 16.81 8.10 1.88
N MET A 40 16.33 9.20 2.43
CA MET A 40 15.41 10.13 1.77
C MET A 40 15.97 11.55 1.86
N ASP A 41 15.83 12.29 0.76
CA ASP A 41 16.14 13.71 0.71
C ASP A 41 14.84 14.51 0.85
N PHE A 42 14.66 15.17 1.99
CA PHE A 42 13.48 16.00 2.25
C PHE A 42 13.69 17.48 1.96
N GLY A 43 14.94 17.89 1.67
CA GLY A 43 15.29 19.29 1.39
C GLY A 43 15.28 19.64 -0.10
N ASN A 44 14.89 18.73 -0.98
CA ASN A 44 14.66 19.05 -2.39
C ASN A 44 13.64 20.20 -2.49
N THR A 45 14.02 21.25 -3.22
CA THR A 45 13.14 22.38 -3.51
C THR A 45 11.94 21.88 -4.30
N CYS A 46 10.75 22.07 -3.74
CA CYS A 46 9.51 21.80 -4.46
C CYS A 46 9.41 22.72 -5.68
N LEU A 47 9.34 22.12 -6.88
CA LEU A 47 9.24 22.85 -8.15
C LEU A 47 7.85 23.48 -8.38
N PHE A 48 6.87 23.12 -7.56
CA PHE A 48 5.49 23.60 -7.61
C PHE A 48 5.04 24.13 -6.24
N PRO A 49 5.57 25.27 -5.76
CA PRO A 49 5.28 25.81 -4.43
C PRO A 49 3.79 26.01 -4.16
N GLU A 50 2.98 26.23 -5.20
CA GLU A 50 1.53 26.32 -5.12
C GLU A 50 0.84 25.05 -4.57
N LEU A 51 1.51 23.89 -4.67
CA LEU A 51 1.05 22.62 -4.11
C LEU A 51 1.36 22.49 -2.62
N MET A 52 2.28 23.30 -2.08
CA MET A 52 2.61 23.34 -0.65
C MET A 52 1.57 24.15 0.14
N LYS A 53 0.30 23.75 0.06
CA LYS A 53 -0.76 24.42 0.81
C LYS A 53 -0.58 24.17 2.31
N GLU A 54 -0.31 25.25 3.05
CA GLU A 54 -0.20 25.19 4.51
C GLU A 54 -1.55 24.86 5.15
N CYS A 55 -1.50 23.95 6.12
CA CYS A 55 -2.65 23.54 6.91
C CYS A 55 -2.82 24.55 8.06
N LYS A 56 -4.04 25.10 8.25
CA LYS A 56 -4.26 26.11 9.31
C LYS A 56 -4.41 25.40 10.68
N LEU A 57 -4.09 26.11 11.76
CA LEU A 57 -3.88 25.62 13.14
C LEU A 57 -4.83 24.50 13.64
N TRP A 58 -6.12 24.54 13.31
CA TRP A 58 -7.12 23.57 13.77
C TRP A 58 -7.32 22.36 12.84
N GLU A 59 -6.95 22.47 11.56
CA GLU A 59 -6.94 21.33 10.60
C GLU A 59 -5.75 20.38 10.89
N CYS A 60 -4.73 20.86 11.61
CA CYS A 60 -3.50 20.13 11.96
C CYS A 60 -3.61 19.22 13.19
N LEU A 61 -4.73 19.20 13.92
CA LEU A 61 -4.89 18.34 15.11
C LEU A 61 -4.73 16.82 14.82
N PHE A 62 -4.74 16.41 13.55
CA PHE A 62 -4.44 15.05 13.09
C PHE A 62 -3.03 14.87 12.48
N SER A 63 -2.17 15.90 12.49
CA SER A 63 -0.89 15.92 11.76
C SER A 63 0.20 15.04 12.35
N GLU A 64 0.10 14.63 13.62
CA GLU A 64 1.07 13.72 14.24
C GLU A 64 1.14 12.37 13.53
N ALA A 65 0.01 11.87 12.99
CA ALA A 65 -0.03 10.61 12.26
C ALA A 65 0.77 10.66 10.94
N GLY A 66 0.90 11.87 10.35
CA GLY A 66 1.68 12.15 9.14
C GLY A 66 3.17 12.40 9.39
N ASN A 67 3.58 12.61 10.65
CA ASN A 67 4.98 12.85 11.01
C ASN A 67 5.81 11.56 10.95
N LEU A 68 7.11 11.73 10.71
CA LEU A 68 8.08 10.63 10.73
C LEU A 68 8.58 10.38 12.15
N LYS A 69 8.62 9.11 12.54
CA LYS A 69 9.16 8.64 13.82
C LYS A 69 10.61 8.20 13.65
N ARG A 70 11.46 8.56 14.62
CA ARG A 70 12.87 8.13 14.75
C ARG A 70 13.65 8.20 13.43
N THR A 71 13.93 9.41 12.98
CA THR A 71 14.77 9.68 11.80
C THR A 71 16.22 9.93 12.19
N GLU A 72 17.16 9.28 11.53
CA GLU A 72 18.60 9.56 11.67
C GLU A 72 18.98 10.63 10.63
N LYS A 73 19.35 11.84 11.05
CA LYS A 73 19.79 12.91 10.12
C LYS A 73 21.17 12.59 9.54
N ARG A 74 21.33 12.74 8.23
CA ARG A 74 22.60 12.67 7.50
C ARG A 74 22.80 13.98 6.72
N GLY A 75 23.49 14.94 7.33
CA GLY A 75 23.61 16.28 6.77
C GLY A 75 22.33 17.12 6.95
N GLU A 76 22.17 18.15 6.14
CA GLU A 76 21.10 19.16 6.30
C GLU A 76 19.73 18.66 5.83
N SER A 77 19.66 17.96 4.69
CA SER A 77 18.40 17.57 4.03
C SER A 77 18.10 16.08 4.01
N ARG A 78 19.12 15.22 4.14
CA ARG A 78 18.98 13.78 4.02
C ARG A 78 18.74 13.13 5.37
N MET A 79 17.85 12.16 5.39
CA MET A 79 17.47 11.41 6.58
C MET A 79 17.34 9.94 6.25
N VAL A 80 17.82 9.08 7.14
CA VAL A 80 17.53 7.65 7.10
C VAL A 80 16.25 7.42 7.90
N VAL A 81 15.26 6.84 7.23
CA VAL A 81 13.93 6.55 7.78
C VAL A 81 13.77 5.04 7.91
N ASP A 82 13.34 4.60 9.08
CA ASP A 82 12.94 3.21 9.32
C ASP A 82 11.46 3.03 8.96
N LEU A 83 11.19 2.25 7.92
CA LEU A 83 9.84 1.97 7.40
C LEU A 83 8.98 1.16 8.36
N LEU A 84 9.59 0.37 9.26
CA LEU A 84 8.84 -0.42 10.25
C LEU A 84 8.20 0.49 11.31
N LEU A 85 8.83 1.62 11.61
CA LEU A 85 8.29 2.64 12.52
C LEU A 85 7.35 3.63 11.83
N ASN A 86 7.38 3.65 10.49
CA ASN A 86 6.68 4.61 9.66
C ASN A 86 5.80 3.91 8.60
N PRO A 87 4.90 2.98 8.98
CA PRO A 87 4.06 2.27 8.02
C PRO A 87 3.15 3.23 7.26
N GLU A 88 2.78 2.85 6.04
CA GLU A 88 1.78 3.58 5.24
C GLU A 88 0.41 3.42 5.90
N SER A 89 -0.13 4.53 6.40
CA SER A 89 -1.35 4.54 7.20
C SER A 89 -2.17 5.79 6.93
N TYR A 90 -3.39 5.86 7.45
CA TYR A 90 -4.15 7.10 7.44
C TYR A 90 -3.40 8.19 8.23
N THR A 91 -3.21 9.34 7.59
CA THR A 91 -2.47 10.50 8.14
C THR A 91 -3.35 11.72 8.38
N GLY A 92 -4.63 11.65 8.02
CA GLY A 92 -5.51 12.84 7.98
C GLY A 92 -5.19 13.82 6.84
N TYR A 93 -4.21 13.55 5.98
CA TYR A 93 -3.85 14.42 4.87
C TYR A 93 -4.99 14.56 3.86
N LYS A 94 -5.50 15.79 3.71
CA LYS A 94 -6.61 16.14 2.81
C LYS A 94 -6.32 17.38 1.97
N LYS A 95 -5.85 18.45 2.60
CA LYS A 95 -5.58 19.73 1.94
C LYS A 95 -4.38 19.64 0.98
N GLY A 96 -4.55 20.05 -0.27
CA GLY A 96 -3.52 19.93 -1.31
C GLY A 96 -3.48 18.55 -1.98
N SER A 97 -4.05 17.50 -1.35
CA SER A 97 -3.99 16.14 -1.88
C SER A 97 -4.72 16.01 -3.22
N SER A 98 -5.86 16.69 -3.40
CA SER A 98 -6.60 16.64 -4.66
C SER A 98 -5.80 17.27 -5.79
N GLU A 99 -5.18 18.42 -5.53
CA GLU A 99 -4.36 19.17 -6.46
C GLU A 99 -3.13 18.38 -6.90
N ILE A 100 -2.50 17.65 -5.97
CA ILE A 100 -1.41 16.71 -6.29
C ILE A 100 -1.90 15.61 -7.24
N TRP A 101 -3.03 14.96 -6.94
CA TRP A 101 -3.56 13.92 -7.81
C TRP A 101 -3.98 14.44 -9.19
N GLU A 102 -4.53 15.64 -9.29
CA GLU A 102 -4.83 16.28 -10.58
C GLU A 102 -3.56 16.59 -11.37
N LYS A 103 -2.52 17.11 -10.70
CA LYS A 103 -1.22 17.37 -11.35
C LYS A 103 -0.57 16.07 -11.84
N LEU A 104 -0.63 14.99 -11.05
CA LEU A 104 -0.15 13.66 -11.44
C LEU A 104 -0.90 13.12 -12.66
N LYS A 105 -2.24 13.24 -12.70
CA LYS A 105 -3.03 12.85 -13.87
C LYS A 105 -2.60 13.62 -15.13
N GLY A 106 -2.25 14.90 -14.97
CA GLY A 106 -1.82 15.78 -16.07
C GLY A 106 -0.41 15.52 -16.58
N VAL A 107 0.37 14.59 -16.00
CA VAL A 107 1.71 14.25 -16.50
C VAL A 107 1.64 13.60 -17.88
N ASN A 108 0.74 12.63 -18.06
CA ASN A 108 0.58 11.94 -19.34
C ASN A 108 -0.81 11.29 -19.48
N ASP A 109 -1.42 11.40 -20.66
CA ASP A 109 -2.73 10.80 -20.97
C ASP A 109 -2.66 9.35 -21.47
N SER A 110 -1.45 8.79 -21.61
CA SER A 110 -1.26 7.42 -22.08
C SER A 110 -2.05 6.43 -21.22
N LYS A 111 -2.69 5.47 -21.88
CA LYS A 111 -3.50 4.45 -21.21
C LYS A 111 -2.70 3.69 -20.15
N LEU A 112 -1.44 3.39 -20.45
CA LEU A 112 -0.55 2.69 -19.53
C LEU A 112 -0.31 3.51 -18.25
N TYR A 113 0.09 4.78 -18.39
CA TYR A 113 0.33 5.66 -17.25
C TYR A 113 -0.92 5.80 -16.37
N ARG A 114 -2.09 6.05 -16.98
CA ARG A 114 -3.36 6.18 -16.26
C ARG A 114 -3.75 4.92 -15.48
N ILE A 115 -3.51 3.73 -16.05
CA ILE A 115 -3.74 2.45 -15.36
C ILE A 115 -2.81 2.31 -14.16
N MET A 116 -1.51 2.58 -14.33
CA MET A 116 -0.53 2.46 -13.25
C MET A 116 -0.79 3.46 -12.11
N LEU A 117 -1.06 4.72 -12.46
CA LEU A 117 -1.44 5.76 -11.51
C LEU A 117 -2.72 5.40 -10.74
N SER A 118 -3.74 4.91 -11.45
CA SER A 118 -4.98 4.44 -10.83
C SER A 118 -4.77 3.25 -9.90
N GLY A 119 -3.88 2.31 -10.26
CA GLY A 119 -3.53 1.18 -9.41
C GLY A 119 -2.82 1.60 -8.13
N ILE A 120 -1.87 2.54 -8.22
CA ILE A 120 -1.20 3.12 -7.03
C ILE A 120 -2.22 3.83 -6.15
N HIS A 121 -3.09 4.67 -6.73
CA HIS A 121 -4.12 5.37 -5.97
C HIS A 121 -5.07 4.41 -5.25
N GLN A 122 -5.48 3.31 -5.91
CA GLN A 122 -6.26 2.25 -5.28
C GLN A 122 -5.51 1.61 -4.10
N SER A 123 -4.22 1.31 -4.24
CA SER A 123 -3.37 0.80 -3.15
C SER A 123 -3.34 1.73 -1.95
N VAL A 124 -3.16 3.05 -2.18
CA VAL A 124 -3.15 4.08 -1.13
C VAL A 124 -4.50 4.12 -0.39
N ASN A 125 -5.61 4.06 -1.12
CA ASN A 125 -6.95 4.06 -0.50
C ASN A 125 -7.20 2.80 0.35
N ILE A 126 -6.70 1.64 -0.09
CA ILE A 126 -6.78 0.42 0.70
C ILE A 126 -5.95 0.55 1.98
N HIS A 127 -4.69 1.01 1.90
CA HIS A 127 -3.85 1.21 3.09
C HIS A 127 -4.44 2.21 4.08
N LYS A 128 -4.99 3.32 3.58
CA LYS A 128 -5.69 4.31 4.42
C LYS A 128 -6.87 3.70 5.17
N ALA A 129 -7.61 2.78 4.57
CA ALA A 129 -8.72 2.12 5.21
C ALA A 129 -8.26 0.98 6.15
N ALA A 130 -7.29 0.18 5.74
CA ALA A 130 -6.76 -0.94 6.53
C ALA A 130 -6.03 -0.46 7.79
N PHE A 131 -5.19 0.56 7.65
CA PHE A 131 -4.36 1.12 8.70
C PHE A 131 -4.90 2.49 9.12
N TYR A 132 -6.17 2.54 9.54
CA TYR A 132 -6.89 3.80 9.74
C TYR A 132 -6.58 4.48 11.08
N LYS A 133 -6.63 3.75 12.20
CA LYS A 133 -6.34 4.31 13.52
C LYS A 133 -5.45 3.36 14.33
N PRO A 134 -4.29 3.80 14.85
CA PRO A 134 -3.46 2.97 15.73
C PRO A 134 -4.24 2.51 16.96
N CYS A 135 -4.09 1.24 17.34
CA CYS A 135 -4.70 0.61 18.50
C CYS A 135 -3.75 -0.44 19.09
N GLY A 136 -3.03 -0.07 20.15
CA GLY A 136 -1.97 -0.92 20.72
C GLY A 136 -0.83 -1.11 19.72
N TYR A 137 -0.52 -2.37 19.39
CA TYR A 137 0.50 -2.74 18.41
C TYR A 137 -0.04 -2.90 16.98
N ASP A 138 -1.34 -2.67 16.76
CA ASP A 138 -2.01 -2.87 15.47
C ASP A 138 -2.84 -1.63 15.06
N PHE A 139 -3.65 -1.76 14.02
CA PHE A 139 -4.53 -0.72 13.50
C PHE A 139 -5.99 -1.18 13.46
N LEU A 140 -6.89 -0.28 13.86
CA LEU A 140 -8.31 -0.42 13.57
C LEU A 140 -8.55 -0.11 12.10
N LYS A 141 -9.23 -1.04 11.43
CA LYS A 141 -9.67 -0.94 10.03
C LYS A 141 -10.93 -0.08 9.93
N ASN A 142 -11.00 0.78 8.92
CA ASN A 142 -12.19 1.55 8.57
C ASN A 142 -12.86 0.94 7.32
N VAL A 143 -13.64 -0.11 7.57
CA VAL A 143 -14.34 -0.89 6.54
C VAL A 143 -15.35 -0.04 5.76
N MET A 144 -15.95 0.97 6.40
CA MET A 144 -16.88 1.89 5.73
C MET A 144 -16.16 2.85 4.76
N LEU A 145 -14.96 3.31 5.12
CA LEU A 145 -14.10 4.06 4.21
C LEU A 145 -13.73 3.18 3.01
N PHE A 146 -13.27 1.94 3.26
CA PHE A 146 -12.97 0.97 2.21
C PHE A 146 -14.16 0.76 1.26
N ARG A 147 -15.36 0.51 1.81
CA ARG A 147 -16.59 0.35 1.02
C ARG A 147 -16.85 1.52 0.08
N ARG A 148 -16.63 2.75 0.56
CA ARG A 148 -16.88 3.98 -0.20
C ARG A 148 -15.82 4.25 -1.27
N THR A 149 -14.55 3.95 -0.99
CA THR A 149 -13.43 4.41 -1.84
C THR A 149 -12.81 3.33 -2.72
N CYS A 150 -12.95 2.06 -2.36
CA CYS A 150 -12.15 0.98 -2.96
C CYS A 150 -12.94 -0.01 -3.83
N ARG A 151 -14.29 0.05 -3.83
CA ARG A 151 -15.14 -0.95 -4.51
C ARG A 151 -15.51 -0.62 -5.96
N ASN A 152 -14.84 0.36 -6.58
CA ASN A 152 -15.06 0.66 -8.00
C ASN A 152 -14.37 -0.40 -8.88
N GLY A 153 -15.15 -1.12 -9.70
CA GLY A 153 -14.65 -2.22 -10.53
C GLY A 153 -13.52 -1.84 -11.48
N ALA A 154 -13.54 -0.63 -12.06
CA ALA A 154 -12.48 -0.17 -12.94
C ALA A 154 -11.16 0.04 -12.18
N PHE A 155 -11.21 0.62 -10.98
CA PHE A 155 -10.02 0.83 -10.14
C PHE A 155 -9.46 -0.49 -9.60
N ILE A 156 -10.33 -1.45 -9.24
CA ILE A 156 -9.92 -2.80 -8.86
C ILE A 156 -9.17 -3.48 -10.03
N ASN A 157 -9.67 -3.36 -11.25
CA ASN A 157 -9.02 -3.92 -12.42
C ASN A 157 -7.66 -3.26 -12.69
N ASN A 158 -7.57 -1.93 -12.58
CA ASN A 158 -6.30 -1.21 -12.74
C ASN A 158 -5.27 -1.63 -11.68
N PHE A 159 -5.70 -1.82 -10.43
CA PHE A 159 -4.85 -2.34 -9.35
C PHE A 159 -4.35 -3.77 -9.64
N ARG A 160 -5.21 -4.64 -10.19
CA ARG A 160 -4.80 -5.99 -10.62
C ARG A 160 -3.78 -5.95 -11.76
N VAL A 161 -3.93 -5.04 -12.72
CA VAL A 161 -2.96 -4.83 -13.81
C VAL A 161 -1.62 -4.33 -13.27
N LEU A 162 -1.63 -3.37 -12.33
CA LEU A 162 -0.42 -2.91 -11.66
C LEU A 162 0.30 -4.06 -10.93
N ARG A 163 -0.45 -4.87 -10.17
CA ARG A 163 0.13 -6.03 -9.48
C ARG A 163 0.75 -7.03 -10.46
N LEU A 164 0.05 -7.33 -11.54
CA LEU A 164 0.53 -8.22 -12.59
C LEU A 164 1.84 -7.71 -13.20
N PHE A 165 1.88 -6.41 -13.53
CA PHE A 165 3.07 -5.74 -14.02
C PHE A 165 4.27 -5.94 -13.08
N LEU A 166 4.09 -5.67 -11.79
CA LEU A 166 5.18 -5.82 -10.80
C LEU A 166 5.64 -7.27 -10.63
N LEU A 167 4.72 -8.24 -10.65
CA LEU A 167 5.09 -9.65 -10.57
C LEU A 167 5.86 -10.11 -11.81
N THR A 168 5.44 -9.68 -13.01
CA THR A 168 6.19 -9.95 -14.24
C THR A 168 7.57 -9.28 -14.21
N SER A 169 7.67 -8.03 -13.72
CA SER A 169 8.97 -7.38 -13.53
C SER A 169 9.86 -8.15 -12.55
N LEU A 170 9.30 -8.67 -11.45
CA LEU A 170 10.06 -9.53 -10.52
C LEU A 170 10.57 -10.78 -11.24
N LYS A 171 9.74 -11.45 -12.04
CA LYS A 171 10.13 -12.66 -12.78
C LYS A 171 11.31 -12.40 -13.74
N ARG A 172 11.29 -11.25 -14.41
CA ARG A 172 12.31 -10.77 -15.36
C ARG A 172 13.54 -10.15 -14.71
N LEU A 173 13.54 -10.00 -13.39
CA LEU A 173 14.65 -9.40 -12.66
C LEU A 173 15.92 -10.23 -12.85
N GLU A 174 16.88 -9.68 -13.58
CA GLU A 174 18.23 -10.23 -13.68
C GLU A 174 19.06 -9.74 -12.49
N LEU A 175 19.40 -10.66 -11.61
CA LEU A 175 20.36 -10.39 -10.55
C LEU A 175 21.74 -10.61 -11.16
N THR A 176 22.55 -9.56 -11.23
CA THR A 176 24.00 -9.73 -11.43
C THR A 176 24.55 -10.67 -10.36
N GLU A 177 25.72 -11.28 -10.57
CA GLU A 177 26.35 -12.29 -9.68
C GLU A 177 26.70 -11.80 -8.26
N ASN A 178 25.96 -10.85 -7.70
CA ASN A 178 26.00 -10.44 -6.33
C ASN A 178 25.28 -11.48 -5.44
N THR A 179 26.09 -12.30 -4.76
CA THR A 179 25.67 -13.35 -3.82
C THR A 179 24.73 -12.86 -2.72
N GLN A 180 24.75 -11.56 -2.38
CA GLN A 180 23.95 -10.95 -1.32
C GLN A 180 22.43 -11.09 -1.54
N TYR A 181 21.97 -11.17 -2.78
CA TYR A 181 20.54 -11.18 -3.12
C TYR A 181 20.05 -12.48 -3.75
N LYS A 182 20.83 -13.57 -3.65
CA LYS A 182 20.48 -14.88 -4.24
C LYS A 182 19.11 -15.41 -3.78
N TRP A 183 18.65 -15.02 -2.58
CA TRP A 183 17.33 -15.38 -2.07
C TRP A 183 16.16 -14.82 -2.91
N LEU A 184 16.38 -13.76 -3.70
CA LEU A 184 15.37 -13.25 -4.64
C LEU A 184 15.02 -14.26 -5.73
N GLU A 185 15.93 -15.17 -6.07
CA GLU A 185 15.61 -16.28 -6.98
C GLU A 185 14.55 -17.21 -6.38
N GLY A 186 14.59 -17.41 -5.06
CA GLY A 186 13.54 -18.11 -4.33
C GLY A 186 12.19 -17.39 -4.49
N LEU A 187 12.17 -16.07 -4.32
CA LEU A 187 10.95 -15.26 -4.48
C LEU A 187 10.43 -15.29 -5.94
N LYS A 188 11.32 -15.23 -6.94
CA LYS A 188 11.00 -15.36 -8.37
C LYS A 188 10.39 -16.70 -8.73
N SER A 189 10.78 -17.77 -8.03
CA SER A 189 10.29 -19.13 -8.31
C SER A 189 8.79 -19.28 -8.01
N TYR A 190 8.22 -18.46 -7.13
CA TYR A 190 6.78 -18.44 -6.85
C TYR A 190 5.97 -17.82 -7.99
N VAL A 191 6.55 -16.93 -8.78
CA VAL A 191 5.85 -16.22 -9.87
C VAL A 191 5.72 -17.14 -11.07
N LEU A 192 4.48 -17.46 -11.43
CA LEU A 192 4.14 -18.39 -12.51
C LEU A 192 3.96 -17.70 -13.86
N VAL A 193 3.85 -16.37 -13.86
CA VAL A 193 3.41 -15.60 -15.02
C VAL A 193 4.52 -14.70 -15.53
N ASP A 194 4.78 -14.80 -16.83
CA ASP A 194 5.60 -13.86 -17.60
C ASP A 194 4.79 -13.42 -18.83
N ILE A 195 4.31 -12.17 -18.83
CA ILE A 195 3.47 -11.63 -19.90
C ILE A 195 4.29 -10.67 -20.74
N PRO A 196 4.21 -10.73 -22.08
CA PRO A 196 4.80 -9.72 -22.94
C PRO A 196 4.23 -8.34 -22.61
N LEU A 197 5.13 -7.46 -22.19
CA LEU A 197 4.82 -6.19 -21.57
C LEU A 197 4.64 -5.07 -22.61
N PHE A 198 3.95 -3.99 -22.21
CA PHE A 198 3.44 -2.94 -23.08
C PHE A 198 4.52 -2.25 -23.93
N PRO A 199 4.23 -1.85 -25.18
CA PRO A 199 5.20 -1.16 -26.04
C PRO A 199 5.59 0.26 -25.55
N GLN A 200 4.83 0.86 -24.64
CA GLN A 200 5.01 2.25 -24.17
C GLN A 200 5.85 2.38 -22.88
N ILE A 201 6.59 1.35 -22.47
CA ILE A 201 7.26 1.31 -21.16
C ILE A 201 8.43 2.30 -21.06
N LYS A 202 9.15 2.58 -22.15
CA LYS A 202 10.20 3.60 -22.14
C LYS A 202 9.65 4.99 -21.80
N GLN A 203 8.48 5.34 -22.32
CA GLN A 203 7.81 6.60 -21.99
C GLN A 203 7.37 6.63 -20.53
N LEU A 204 6.86 5.51 -20.01
CA LEU A 204 6.46 5.38 -18.61
C LEU A 204 7.62 5.68 -17.64
N CYS A 205 8.85 5.28 -17.94
CA CYS A 205 10.01 5.63 -17.12
C CYS A 205 10.16 7.15 -16.95
N LYS A 206 10.06 7.91 -18.05
CA LYS A 206 10.15 9.37 -18.05
C LYS A 206 8.98 10.02 -17.33
N ASP A 207 7.75 9.58 -17.63
CA ASP A 207 6.54 10.09 -16.97
C ASP A 207 6.60 9.92 -15.44
N LEU A 208 7.22 8.83 -14.96
CA LEU A 208 7.38 8.59 -13.53
C LEU A 208 8.45 9.47 -12.88
N GLU A 209 9.46 9.93 -13.62
CA GLU A 209 10.42 10.93 -13.13
C GLU A 209 9.71 12.26 -12.88
N ASP A 210 8.95 12.76 -13.86
CA ASP A 210 8.15 13.98 -13.74
C ASP A 210 7.14 13.90 -12.58
N ALA A 211 6.53 12.72 -12.39
CA ALA A 211 5.62 12.47 -11.27
C ALA A 211 6.33 12.51 -9.90
N ILE A 212 7.57 12.00 -9.79
CA ILE A 212 8.33 12.04 -8.54
C ILE A 212 8.65 13.49 -8.12
N ASP A 213 8.92 14.37 -9.09
CA ASP A 213 9.18 15.78 -8.82
C ASP A 213 7.93 16.49 -8.27
N ILE A 214 6.74 16.18 -8.78
CA ILE A 214 5.46 16.67 -8.23
C ILE A 214 5.28 16.17 -6.78
N LEU A 215 5.60 14.91 -6.50
CA LEU A 215 5.43 14.31 -5.17
C LEU A 215 6.36 14.91 -4.12
N SER A 216 7.49 15.52 -4.52
CA SER A 216 8.37 16.24 -3.60
C SER A 216 7.66 17.41 -2.89
N CYS A 217 6.58 17.93 -3.47
CA CYS A 217 5.81 19.06 -2.96
C CYS A 217 4.75 18.70 -1.91
N MET A 218 4.60 17.42 -1.56
CA MET A 218 3.58 17.02 -0.57
C MET A 218 3.94 17.48 0.83
N SER A 219 3.04 18.19 1.51
CA SER A 219 3.28 18.70 2.87
C SER A 219 3.26 17.63 3.95
N CYS A 220 2.65 16.47 3.71
CA CYS A 220 2.64 15.32 4.62
C CYS A 220 3.94 14.49 4.47
N PRO A 221 4.86 14.47 5.47
CA PRO A 221 6.16 13.78 5.34
C PRO A 221 6.04 12.27 5.12
N LYS A 222 5.18 11.58 5.86
CA LYS A 222 4.92 10.14 5.66
C LYS A 222 4.29 9.85 4.29
N CYS A 223 3.40 10.72 3.81
CA CYS A 223 2.80 10.58 2.49
C CYS A 223 3.88 10.74 1.40
N ARG A 224 4.78 11.74 1.56
CA ARG A 224 5.92 11.99 0.67
C ARG A 224 6.86 10.79 0.64
N LEU A 225 7.18 10.23 1.81
CA LEU A 225 7.99 9.01 1.93
C LEU A 225 7.40 7.86 1.09
N TRP A 226 6.15 7.49 1.35
CA TRP A 226 5.54 6.33 0.70
C TRP A 226 5.23 6.56 -0.78
N SER A 227 4.85 7.77 -1.17
CA SER A 227 4.67 8.08 -2.60
C SER A 227 6.00 8.01 -3.35
N THR A 228 7.09 8.53 -2.79
CA THR A 228 8.41 8.43 -3.42
C THR A 228 8.82 6.97 -3.54
N ILE A 229 8.59 6.15 -2.51
CA ILE A 229 8.88 4.70 -2.57
C ILE A 229 8.07 4.03 -3.68
N GLN A 230 6.76 4.29 -3.74
CA GLN A 230 5.87 3.66 -4.71
C GLN A 230 6.20 4.08 -6.16
N PHE A 231 6.43 5.37 -6.42
CA PHE A 231 6.70 5.84 -7.78
C PHE A 231 8.13 5.48 -8.24
N LYS A 232 9.13 5.57 -7.36
CA LYS A 232 10.48 5.05 -7.68
C LYS A 232 10.46 3.55 -7.91
N GLY A 233 9.76 2.79 -7.08
CA GLY A 233 9.62 1.34 -7.25
C GLY A 233 8.94 0.96 -8.57
N LEU A 234 7.94 1.73 -8.99
CA LEU A 234 7.25 1.50 -10.26
C LEU A 234 8.16 1.84 -11.45
N ARG A 235 8.95 2.91 -11.35
CA ARG A 235 9.95 3.27 -12.36
C ARG A 235 11.01 2.17 -12.48
N VAL A 236 11.46 1.60 -11.36
CA VAL A 236 12.39 0.45 -11.36
C VAL A 236 11.75 -0.77 -12.03
N ALA A 237 10.48 -1.06 -11.78
CA ALA A 237 9.77 -2.14 -12.48
C ALA A 237 9.74 -1.94 -14.00
N ALA A 238 9.56 -0.69 -14.45
CA ALA A 238 9.67 -0.32 -15.87
C ALA A 238 11.11 -0.51 -16.41
N LYS A 239 12.14 -0.07 -15.67
CA LYS A 239 13.55 -0.30 -16.02
C LYS A 239 13.88 -1.78 -16.20
N ILE A 240 13.48 -2.62 -15.24
CA ILE A 240 13.68 -4.09 -15.30
C ILE A 240 13.07 -4.64 -16.59
N THR A 241 11.86 -4.18 -16.94
CA THR A 241 11.15 -4.67 -18.12
C THR A 241 11.85 -4.32 -19.44
N VAL A 242 12.54 -3.17 -19.50
CA VAL A 242 13.30 -2.71 -20.68
C VAL A 242 14.70 -3.35 -20.73
N GLY A 243 15.12 -4.09 -19.69
CA GLY A 243 16.46 -4.67 -19.60
C GLY A 243 17.53 -3.67 -19.17
N GLU A 244 17.13 -2.59 -18.50
CA GLU A 244 18.10 -1.65 -17.93
C GLU A 244 18.73 -2.18 -16.64
N LYS A 245 20.00 -1.83 -16.42
CA LYS A 245 20.70 -2.18 -15.17
C LYS A 245 20.04 -1.48 -13.98
N ILE A 246 19.81 -2.25 -12.92
CA ILE A 246 19.28 -1.77 -11.66
C ILE A 246 20.36 -1.67 -10.58
N THR A 247 20.24 -0.67 -9.72
CA THR A 247 21.11 -0.50 -8.55
C THR A 247 20.59 -1.25 -7.33
N GLN A 248 21.38 -1.33 -6.26
CA GLN A 248 20.90 -1.88 -4.98
C GLN A 248 19.77 -1.02 -4.38
N GLN A 249 19.85 0.31 -4.53
CA GLN A 249 18.82 1.21 -4.04
C GLN A 249 17.52 1.07 -4.83
N ASP A 250 17.62 0.84 -6.16
CA ASP A 250 16.47 0.53 -7.02
C ASP A 250 15.71 -0.69 -6.49
N LEU A 251 16.44 -1.73 -6.10
CA LEU A 251 15.87 -2.97 -5.57
C LEU A 251 15.09 -2.71 -4.26
N VAL A 252 15.58 -1.85 -3.37
CA VAL A 252 14.88 -1.49 -2.13
C VAL A 252 13.52 -0.85 -2.44
N PHE A 253 13.47 0.09 -3.39
CA PHE A 253 12.21 0.72 -3.79
C PHE A 253 11.24 -0.26 -4.45
N PHE A 254 11.74 -1.10 -5.35
CA PHE A 254 10.93 -2.09 -6.06
C PHE A 254 10.32 -3.13 -5.11
N ILE A 255 11.12 -3.71 -4.22
CA ILE A 255 10.68 -4.73 -3.26
C ILE A 255 9.69 -4.14 -2.25
N ASN A 256 9.92 -2.93 -1.76
CA ASN A 256 8.96 -2.26 -0.87
C ASN A 256 7.64 -1.96 -1.57
N LEU A 257 7.65 -1.46 -2.81
CA LEU A 257 6.43 -1.28 -3.60
C LEU A 257 5.68 -2.61 -3.78
N LEU A 258 6.38 -3.66 -4.21
CA LEU A 258 5.76 -4.98 -4.42
C LEU A 258 5.10 -5.48 -3.14
N ASN A 259 5.79 -5.36 -2.00
CA ASN A 259 5.23 -5.72 -0.69
C ASN A 259 4.00 -4.88 -0.35
N ARG A 260 4.00 -3.56 -0.62
CA ARG A 260 2.81 -2.71 -0.44
C ARG A 260 1.64 -3.20 -1.28
N ILE A 261 1.83 -3.49 -2.55
CA ILE A 261 0.74 -4.00 -3.40
C ILE A 261 0.22 -5.36 -2.89
N CYS A 262 1.10 -6.24 -2.41
CA CYS A 262 0.70 -7.52 -1.81
C CYS A 262 -0.07 -7.36 -0.49
N VAL A 263 0.33 -6.42 0.36
CA VAL A 263 -0.38 -6.10 1.60
C VAL A 263 -1.74 -5.47 1.29
N ALA A 264 -1.82 -4.54 0.34
CA ALA A 264 -3.09 -3.97 -0.09
C ALA A 264 -4.06 -5.05 -0.60
N GLU A 265 -3.59 -6.01 -1.40
CA GLU A 265 -4.44 -7.13 -1.83
C GLU A 265 -4.97 -7.93 -0.62
N TYR A 266 -4.09 -8.34 0.28
CA TYR A 266 -4.47 -9.10 1.48
C TYR A 266 -5.49 -8.36 2.36
N GLU A 267 -5.22 -7.09 2.66
CA GLU A 267 -6.11 -6.27 3.49
C GLU A 267 -7.45 -5.99 2.79
N SER A 268 -7.46 -5.89 1.46
CA SER A 268 -8.70 -5.74 0.69
C SER A 268 -9.57 -6.99 0.78
N GLU A 269 -8.98 -8.20 0.75
CA GLU A 269 -9.70 -9.46 0.91
C GLU A 269 -10.32 -9.57 2.32
N ILE A 270 -9.56 -9.19 3.35
CA ILE A 270 -10.08 -9.13 4.72
C ILE A 270 -11.25 -8.14 4.83
N MET A 271 -11.10 -6.92 4.31
CA MET A 271 -12.15 -5.91 4.45
C MET A 271 -13.41 -6.23 3.61
N GLU A 272 -13.29 -6.92 2.48
CA GLU A 272 -14.45 -7.45 1.76
C GLU A 272 -15.15 -8.54 2.58
N ASP A 273 -14.42 -9.49 3.18
CA ASP A 273 -15.01 -10.49 4.08
C ASP A 273 -15.72 -9.84 5.28
N MET A 274 -15.12 -8.79 5.86
CA MET A 274 -15.76 -8.01 6.93
C MET A 274 -17.05 -7.30 6.48
N LEU A 275 -17.17 -6.91 5.21
CA LEU A 275 -18.39 -6.32 4.66
C LEU A 275 -19.48 -7.36 4.41
N GLU A 276 -19.10 -8.51 3.86
CA GLU A 276 -20.02 -9.61 3.55
C GLU A 276 -20.54 -10.27 4.83
N ASN A 277 -19.66 -10.47 5.82
CA ASN A 277 -19.94 -11.15 7.08
C ASN A 277 -19.97 -10.18 8.27
N TYR A 278 -20.53 -8.97 8.09
CA TYR A 278 -20.49 -7.90 9.11
C TYR A 278 -20.98 -8.35 10.49
N TYR A 279 -22.15 -8.98 10.57
CA TYR A 279 -22.73 -9.43 11.85
C TYR A 279 -21.87 -10.50 12.53
N TRP A 280 -21.23 -11.38 11.75
CA TRP A 280 -20.34 -12.41 12.27
C TRP A 280 -19.09 -11.80 12.89
N HIS A 281 -18.46 -10.82 12.22
CA HIS A 281 -17.31 -10.10 12.75
C HIS A 281 -17.66 -9.26 13.98
N VAL A 282 -18.81 -8.59 13.99
CA VAL A 282 -19.33 -7.89 15.18
C VAL A 282 -19.56 -8.88 16.32
N PHE A 283 -20.18 -10.03 16.05
CA PHE A 283 -20.36 -11.08 17.04
C PHE A 283 -19.02 -11.57 17.60
N LEU A 284 -18.03 -11.89 16.75
CA LEU A 284 -16.71 -12.34 17.20
C LEU A 284 -15.99 -11.31 18.06
N LEU A 285 -16.12 -10.03 17.71
CA LEU A 285 -15.51 -8.92 18.46
C LEU A 285 -16.13 -8.77 19.85
N TYR A 286 -17.45 -8.89 19.96
CA TYR A 286 -18.20 -8.69 21.20
C TYR A 286 -18.63 -9.99 21.89
N LYS A 287 -18.14 -11.16 21.45
CA LYS A 287 -18.65 -12.45 21.95
C LYS A 287 -18.49 -12.61 23.46
N LYS A 288 -17.42 -12.05 24.03
CA LYS A 288 -17.17 -12.12 25.47
C LYS A 288 -18.16 -11.24 26.22
N GLU A 289 -18.34 -10.01 25.76
CA GLU A 289 -19.25 -9.01 26.30
C GLU A 289 -20.71 -9.48 26.20
N LEU A 290 -21.11 -9.99 25.04
CA LEU A 290 -22.42 -10.59 24.80
C LEU A 290 -22.65 -11.79 25.71
N PHE A 291 -21.66 -12.68 25.87
CA PHE A 291 -21.76 -13.81 26.78
C PHE A 291 -21.92 -13.36 28.24
N THR A 292 -21.14 -12.37 28.69
CA THR A 292 -21.28 -11.82 30.04
C THR A 292 -22.63 -11.15 30.28
N LEU A 293 -23.16 -10.44 29.27
CA LEU A 293 -24.46 -9.78 29.36
C LEU A 293 -25.60 -10.80 29.39
N CYS A 294 -25.52 -11.85 28.58
CA CYS A 294 -26.46 -12.97 28.62
C CYS A 294 -26.45 -13.66 30.00
N LEU A 295 -25.27 -13.93 30.57
CA LEU A 295 -25.16 -14.53 31.90
C LEU A 295 -25.79 -13.63 32.98
N ALA A 296 -25.52 -12.32 32.92
CA ALA A 296 -26.10 -11.35 33.86
C ALA A 296 -27.63 -11.30 33.78
N VAL A 297 -28.19 -11.33 32.56
CA VAL A 297 -29.64 -11.37 32.34
C VAL A 297 -30.24 -12.67 32.87
N LEU A 298 -29.61 -13.82 32.63
CA LEU A 298 -30.08 -15.12 33.14
C LEU A 298 -30.09 -15.16 34.67
N LEU A 299 -29.05 -14.63 35.31
CA LEU A 299 -28.98 -14.51 36.77
C LEU A 299 -30.07 -13.59 37.31
N PHE A 300 -30.30 -12.44 36.66
CA PHE A 300 -31.37 -11.51 37.04
C PHE A 300 -32.75 -12.15 36.94
N LEU A 301 -33.04 -12.86 35.84
CA LEU A 301 -34.29 -13.59 35.66
C LEU A 301 -34.46 -14.72 36.69
N ALA A 302 -33.40 -15.46 37.02
CA ALA A 302 -33.43 -16.49 38.05
C ALA A 302 -33.78 -15.91 39.42
N ILE A 303 -33.22 -14.75 39.79
CA ILE A 303 -33.55 -14.05 41.04
C ILE A 303 -35.02 -13.62 41.05
N LEU A 304 -35.54 -13.09 39.94
CA LEU A 304 -36.94 -12.67 39.86
C LEU A 304 -37.91 -13.85 40.03
N VAL A 305 -37.64 -14.98 39.36
CA VAL A 305 -38.46 -16.19 39.48
C VAL A 305 -38.46 -16.71 40.92
N ASN A 306 -37.29 -16.76 41.57
CA ASN A 306 -37.19 -17.23 42.94
C ASN A 306 -37.96 -16.32 43.92
N LYS A 307 -37.95 -15.01 43.67
CA LYS A 307 -38.70 -14.03 44.49
C LYS A 307 -40.21 -14.12 44.30
N THR A 308 -40.69 -14.60 43.16
CA THR A 308 -42.12 -14.86 42.92
C THR A 308 -42.61 -16.19 43.51
N THR A 309 -41.72 -17.15 43.77
CA THR A 309 -42.07 -18.44 44.40
C THR A 309 -42.08 -18.40 45.93
N ASP A 310 -41.46 -17.39 46.54
CA ASP A 310 -41.44 -17.17 48.00
C ASP A 310 -42.61 -16.31 48.52
N ASN A 311 -43.57 -15.92 47.65
CA ASN A 311 -44.84 -15.27 47.99
C ASN A 311 -46.02 -16.20 47.67
#